data_AF-A0A9P5B5Z3-F1
#
_entry.id   AF-A0A9P5B5Z3-F1
#
_cell.length_a   1.000
_cell.length_b   1.000
_cell.length_c   1.000
_cell.angle_alpha   90.00
_cell.angle_beta   90.00
_cell.angle_gamma   90.00
#
_symmetry.space_group_name_H-M   'P 1'
#
loop_
_entity.id
_entity.type
_entity.pdbx_description
1 polymer ?
#
loop_
_entity_poly.entity_id
_entity_poly.type
_entity_poly.pdbx_seq_one_letter_code
_entity_poly.pdbx_strand_id
1 'polypeptide(L)'
;MEYIEPLFTSTCDKTVNSGLERYFREERLQLATIDPELDDYLKSITIPQIDTSDPAKAIASLRWYMKSLHKLPDPESDIVERDIYYTARNGVKLRAHAYEPVNSSSPTPPLVVYIHGGGWTIRSPEDAERSCRDIVQNLESELKVSLSKGFITGGSSAGGNMAAIASHLARDEKLTPAIPGVFLLAPMILPPEKEDALPEKYKDHYLSRTQTECKEDHILTTALDKIFHDSAAGEISSPLFVPFIWPTGHHNLPRLL
;
A
#
# COMPACT_ATOMS: atom_id res chain seq x y z
N MET A 1 -11.87 21.72 11.01
CA MET A 1 -10.49 21.52 11.49
C MET A 1 -10.43 20.20 12.26
N GLU A 2 -10.91 19.13 11.62
CA GLU A 2 -11.04 17.77 12.18
C GLU A 2 -10.86 16.77 11.02
N TYR A 3 -10.36 15.58 11.35
CA TYR A 3 -10.19 14.38 10.50
C TYR A 3 -8.91 14.27 9.63
N ILE A 4 -7.80 13.90 10.30
CA ILE A 4 -6.64 13.17 9.73
C ILE A 4 -6.78 11.64 10.01
N GLU A 5 -7.94 11.20 10.53
CA GLU A 5 -8.16 9.82 10.96
C GLU A 5 -8.07 8.71 9.91
N PRO A 6 -8.46 8.89 8.62
CA PRO A 6 -8.59 7.73 7.73
C PRO A 6 -7.26 7.23 7.12
N LEU A 7 -6.10 7.71 7.56
CA LEU A 7 -4.82 7.24 7.02
C LEU A 7 -4.19 6.07 7.81
N PHE A 8 -4.80 5.63 8.92
CA PHE A 8 -4.16 4.70 9.86
C PHE A 8 -4.98 3.49 10.35
N THR A 9 -6.23 3.28 9.91
CA THR A 9 -7.08 2.22 10.50
C THR A 9 -7.59 1.21 9.47
N SER A 10 -6.97 0.03 9.45
CA SER A 10 -7.51 -1.19 8.84
C SER A 10 -7.27 -2.37 9.80
N THR A 11 -8.12 -2.51 10.82
CA THR A 11 -8.46 -3.82 11.39
C THR A 11 -9.94 -3.82 11.75
N CYS A 12 -10.59 -4.91 11.36
CA CYS A 12 -12.02 -5.11 11.37
C CYS A 12 -12.53 -5.27 12.81
N ASP A 13 -13.14 -4.24 13.40
CA ASP A 13 -14.08 -4.45 14.51
C ASP A 13 -15.15 -3.35 14.61
N LYS A 14 -16.41 -3.77 14.62
CA LYS A 14 -17.60 -2.92 14.35
C LYS A 14 -18.15 -2.21 15.60
N THR A 15 -17.33 -1.44 16.30
CA THR A 15 -17.81 -0.49 17.31
C THR A 15 -17.18 0.89 17.07
N VAL A 16 -17.91 1.70 16.30
CA VAL A 16 -17.50 3.01 15.80
C VAL A 16 -17.72 4.07 16.88
N ASN A 17 -16.62 4.59 17.45
CA ASN A 17 -16.40 5.99 17.81
C ASN A 17 -14.88 6.23 17.96
N SER A 18 -14.34 7.23 17.26
CA SER A 18 -12.97 7.81 17.34
C SER A 18 -11.80 6.84 17.62
N GLY A 19 -11.31 6.15 16.58
CA GLY A 19 -10.23 5.16 16.69
C GLY A 19 -8.88 5.68 17.17
N LEU A 20 -8.59 7.00 17.07
CA LEU A 20 -7.33 7.56 17.60
C LEU A 20 -7.35 7.77 19.12
N GLU A 21 -8.52 7.93 19.74
CA GLU A 21 -8.66 8.07 21.20
C GLU A 21 -8.73 6.72 21.93
N ARG A 22 -8.76 5.61 21.18
CA ARG A 22 -9.04 4.28 21.72
C ARG A 22 -7.90 3.68 22.55
N TYR A 23 -6.68 4.16 22.37
CA TYR A 23 -5.50 3.64 23.07
C TYR A 23 -4.78 4.76 23.81
N PHE A 24 -4.48 4.55 25.08
CA PHE A 24 -3.53 5.38 25.83
C PHE A 24 -2.13 5.26 25.22
N ARG A 25 -1.25 6.23 25.50
CA ARG A 25 0.12 6.24 24.95
C ARG A 25 0.88 4.94 25.26
N GLU A 26 0.70 4.39 26.45
CA GLU A 26 1.32 3.12 26.86
C GLU A 26 0.85 1.94 26.00
N GLU A 27 -0.44 1.85 25.69
CA GLU A 27 -0.99 0.81 24.82
C GLU A 27 -0.48 0.97 23.38
N ARG A 28 -0.30 2.22 22.89
CA ARG A 28 0.27 2.46 21.56
C ARG A 28 1.73 2.00 21.45
N LEU A 29 2.53 2.20 22.48
CA LEU A 29 3.93 1.73 22.51
C LEU A 29 4.03 0.20 22.43
N GLN A 30 3.05 -0.51 22.99
CA GLN A 30 2.99 -1.97 22.96
C GLN A 30 2.74 -2.52 21.55
N LEU A 31 2.16 -1.72 20.63
CA LEU A 31 1.95 -2.13 19.24
C LEU A 31 3.25 -2.37 18.46
N ALA A 32 4.39 -1.90 18.96
CA ALA A 32 5.70 -2.20 18.39
C ALA A 32 6.24 -3.57 18.84
N THR A 33 5.61 -4.21 19.83
CA THR A 33 5.97 -5.57 20.26
C THR A 33 5.47 -6.54 19.21
N ILE A 34 6.39 -7.34 18.66
CA ILE A 34 6.04 -8.35 17.67
C ILE A 34 5.06 -9.36 18.26
N ASP A 35 4.03 -9.72 17.49
CA ASP A 35 3.11 -10.77 17.87
C ASP A 35 3.85 -12.12 17.96
N PRO A 36 3.64 -12.94 19.02
CA PRO A 36 4.36 -14.20 19.18
C PRO A 36 4.20 -15.18 18.01
N GLU A 37 3.01 -15.23 17.38
CA GLU A 37 2.78 -16.09 16.21
C GLU A 37 3.59 -15.59 15.01
N LEU A 38 3.64 -14.27 14.81
CA LEU A 38 4.47 -13.66 13.77
C LEU A 38 5.96 -13.89 14.05
N ASP A 39 6.42 -13.71 15.28
CA ASP A 39 7.81 -13.94 15.68
C ASP A 39 8.24 -15.40 15.43
N ASP A 40 7.41 -16.37 15.81
CA ASP A 40 7.67 -17.78 15.55
C ASP A 40 7.65 -18.11 14.05
N TYR A 41 6.74 -17.50 13.29
CA TYR A 41 6.74 -17.63 11.83
C TYR A 41 8.01 -17.06 11.19
N LEU A 42 8.48 -15.88 11.62
CA LEU A 42 9.69 -15.26 11.08
C LEU A 42 10.94 -16.12 11.34
N LYS A 43 11.00 -16.83 12.48
CA LYS A 43 12.07 -17.81 12.76
C LYS A 43 12.04 -19.03 11.84
N SER A 44 10.87 -19.35 11.27
CA SER A 44 10.69 -20.51 10.38
C SER A 44 11.07 -20.24 8.92
N ILE A 45 11.17 -18.96 8.52
CA ILE A 45 11.46 -18.56 7.14
C ILE A 45 12.89 -18.04 6.99
N THR A 46 13.47 -18.22 5.80
CA THR A 46 14.75 -17.60 5.46
C THR A 46 14.50 -16.20 4.89
N ILE A 47 14.77 -15.18 5.69
CA ILE A 47 14.80 -13.78 5.22
C ILE A 47 16.12 -13.56 4.47
N PRO A 48 16.09 -13.17 3.18
CA PRO A 48 17.29 -12.96 2.40
C PRO A 48 18.13 -11.85 3.01
N GLN A 49 19.38 -12.17 3.34
CA GLN A 49 20.35 -11.17 3.79
C GLN A 49 20.89 -10.44 2.56
N ILE A 50 20.52 -9.17 2.42
CA ILE A 50 20.92 -8.34 1.30
C ILE A 50 22.16 -7.54 1.69
N ASP A 51 23.21 -7.63 0.89
CA ASP A 51 24.35 -6.73 1.00
C ASP A 51 23.91 -5.31 0.63
N THR A 52 23.92 -4.42 1.60
CA THR A 52 23.49 -3.02 1.48
C THR A 52 24.64 -2.05 1.22
N SER A 53 25.88 -2.55 1.07
CA SER A 53 27.05 -1.72 0.78
C SER A 53 27.02 -1.09 -0.63
N ASP A 54 26.30 -1.72 -1.56
CA ASP A 54 26.07 -1.23 -2.93
C ASP A 54 24.55 -1.16 -3.19
N PRO A 55 23.95 0.05 -3.17
CA PRO A 55 22.51 0.22 -3.35
C PRO A 55 21.97 -0.38 -4.66
N ALA A 56 22.72 -0.26 -5.76
CA ALA A 56 22.27 -0.77 -7.04
C ALA A 56 22.25 -2.31 -7.06
N LYS A 57 23.26 -2.95 -6.46
CA LYS A 57 23.29 -4.41 -6.31
C LYS A 57 22.24 -4.90 -5.32
N ALA A 58 21.97 -4.15 -4.25
CA ALA A 58 20.91 -4.47 -3.29
C ALA A 58 19.54 -4.53 -3.98
N ILE A 59 19.19 -3.47 -4.74
CA ILE A 59 17.96 -3.41 -5.54
C ILE A 59 17.89 -4.54 -6.57
N ALA A 60 18.98 -4.78 -7.31
CA ALA A 60 19.01 -5.83 -8.32
C ALA A 60 18.80 -7.23 -7.71
N SER A 61 19.44 -7.50 -6.57
CA SER A 61 19.31 -8.77 -5.84
C SER A 61 17.89 -8.97 -5.30
N LEU A 62 17.29 -7.91 -4.76
CA LEU A 62 15.90 -7.94 -4.31
C LEU A 62 14.91 -8.16 -5.46
N ARG A 63 15.09 -7.47 -6.59
CA ARG A 63 14.26 -7.70 -7.80
C ARG A 63 14.36 -9.16 -8.27
N TRP A 64 15.57 -9.71 -8.29
CA TRP A 64 15.78 -11.10 -8.65
C TRP A 64 15.09 -12.05 -7.66
N TYR A 65 15.21 -11.77 -6.36
CA TYR A 65 14.55 -12.54 -5.32
C TYR A 65 13.03 -12.48 -5.45
N MET A 66 12.42 -11.30 -5.61
CA MET A 66 10.96 -11.16 -5.81
C MET A 66 10.49 -11.96 -7.02
N LYS A 67 11.20 -11.85 -8.15
CA LYS A 67 10.91 -12.63 -9.35
C LYS A 67 11.01 -14.14 -9.11
N SER A 68 11.90 -14.60 -8.23
CA SER A 68 12.03 -16.03 -7.89
C SER A 68 10.86 -16.56 -7.05
N LEU A 69 10.12 -15.68 -6.38
CA LEU A 69 8.94 -16.04 -5.59
C LEU A 69 7.67 -16.15 -6.45
N HIS A 70 7.69 -15.59 -7.67
CA HIS A 70 6.57 -15.64 -8.60
C HIS A 70 6.13 -17.09 -8.88
N LYS A 71 4.82 -17.30 -8.84
CA LYS A 71 4.12 -18.56 -9.05
C LYS A 71 3.33 -18.47 -10.34
N LEU A 72 3.68 -19.33 -11.28
CA LEU A 72 2.92 -19.45 -12.53
C LEU A 72 1.42 -19.64 -12.25
N PRO A 73 0.54 -19.08 -13.09
CA PRO A 73 -0.90 -19.29 -12.98
C PRO A 73 -1.21 -20.79 -12.88
N ASP A 74 -2.07 -21.15 -11.95
CA ASP A 74 -2.59 -22.52 -11.85
C ASP A 74 -3.49 -22.78 -13.07
N PRO A 75 -3.18 -23.76 -13.93
CA PRO A 75 -4.00 -24.07 -15.11
C PRO A 75 -5.45 -24.43 -14.78
N GLU A 76 -5.70 -24.91 -13.55
CA GLU A 76 -7.03 -25.27 -13.06
C GLU A 76 -7.72 -24.13 -12.30
N SER A 77 -7.08 -22.94 -12.22
CA SER A 77 -7.67 -21.76 -11.60
C SER A 77 -8.88 -21.27 -12.38
N ASP A 78 -9.85 -20.73 -11.65
CA ASP A 78 -10.99 -19.98 -12.16
C ASP A 78 -10.63 -18.53 -12.54
N ILE A 79 -9.34 -18.21 -12.69
CA ILE A 79 -8.83 -16.87 -13.00
C ILE A 79 -8.06 -16.89 -14.33
N VAL A 80 -8.44 -15.97 -15.22
CA VAL A 80 -7.71 -15.67 -16.46
C VAL A 80 -6.77 -14.49 -16.21
N GLU A 81 -5.49 -14.70 -16.56
CA GLU A 81 -4.43 -13.71 -16.42
C GLU A 81 -3.95 -13.22 -17.79
N ARG A 82 -3.78 -11.91 -17.95
CA ARG A 82 -3.32 -11.33 -19.23
C ARG A 82 -2.67 -9.97 -19.06
N ASP A 83 -1.75 -9.66 -19.97
CA ASP A 83 -1.15 -8.33 -20.05
C ASP A 83 -2.07 -7.33 -20.74
N ILE A 84 -2.10 -6.14 -20.18
CA ILE A 84 -2.68 -4.95 -20.78
C ILE A 84 -1.59 -3.90 -20.91
N TYR A 85 -1.60 -3.19 -22.03
CA TYR A 85 -0.71 -2.06 -22.24
C TYR A 85 -1.51 -0.78 -22.44
N TYR A 86 -1.06 0.29 -21.81
CA TYR A 86 -1.69 1.60 -21.90
C TYR A 86 -0.62 2.68 -22.01
N THR A 87 -0.99 3.85 -22.55
CA THR A 87 -0.05 4.95 -22.76
C THR A 87 -0.25 5.99 -21.65
N ALA A 88 0.80 6.29 -20.92
CA ALA A 88 0.80 7.33 -19.89
C ALA A 88 0.73 8.74 -20.51
N ARG A 89 0.45 9.75 -19.68
CA ARG A 89 0.33 11.16 -20.12
C ARG A 89 1.56 11.67 -20.88
N ASN A 90 2.75 11.14 -20.58
CA ASN A 90 4.02 11.48 -21.22
C ASN A 90 4.34 10.64 -22.47
N GLY A 91 3.41 9.82 -22.95
CA GLY A 91 3.60 8.96 -24.13
C GLY A 91 4.30 7.63 -23.86
N VAL A 92 4.73 7.35 -22.62
CA VAL A 92 5.38 6.08 -22.26
C VAL A 92 4.34 4.97 -22.23
N LYS A 93 4.65 3.85 -22.90
CA LYS A 93 3.83 2.64 -22.85
C LYS A 93 4.10 1.90 -21.54
N LEU A 94 3.07 1.80 -20.70
CA LEU A 94 3.09 1.08 -19.44
C LEU A 94 2.38 -0.27 -19.56
N ARG A 95 2.74 -1.20 -18.69
CA ARG A 95 2.16 -2.54 -18.59
C ARG A 95 1.34 -2.64 -17.31
N ALA A 96 0.16 -3.22 -17.41
CA ALA A 96 -0.62 -3.75 -16.29
C ALA A 96 -0.84 -5.25 -16.53
N HIS A 97 -0.98 -6.01 -15.44
CA HIS A 97 -1.33 -7.42 -15.50
C HIS A 97 -2.71 -7.60 -14.88
N ALA A 98 -3.66 -8.09 -15.67
CA ALA A 98 -5.07 -8.18 -15.31
C ALA A 98 -5.43 -9.61 -14.91
N TYR A 99 -6.28 -9.70 -13.88
CA TYR A 99 -6.81 -10.93 -13.31
C TYR A 99 -8.33 -10.85 -13.41
N GLU A 100 -8.95 -11.81 -14.07
CA GLU A 100 -10.40 -11.83 -14.35
C GLU A 100 -10.98 -13.21 -14.02
N PRO A 101 -12.17 -13.30 -13.39
CA PRO A 101 -12.79 -14.59 -13.18
C PRO A 101 -13.23 -15.19 -14.53
N VAL A 102 -13.02 -16.49 -14.74
CA VAL A 102 -13.45 -17.23 -15.94
C VAL A 102 -14.95 -17.07 -16.17
N ASN A 103 -15.73 -17.14 -15.09
CA ASN A 103 -17.17 -16.95 -15.12
C ASN A 103 -17.53 -15.70 -14.30
N SER A 104 -17.82 -14.59 -14.99
CA SER A 104 -18.41 -13.43 -14.32
C SER A 104 -19.93 -13.54 -14.32
N SER A 105 -20.53 -13.47 -13.13
CA SER A 105 -21.99 -13.40 -12.94
C SER A 105 -22.57 -12.02 -13.28
N SER A 106 -21.71 -10.99 -13.42
CA SER A 106 -22.09 -9.61 -13.66
C SER A 106 -21.69 -9.16 -15.08
N PRO A 107 -22.60 -8.53 -15.85
CA PRO A 107 -22.25 -7.93 -17.14
C PRO A 107 -21.30 -6.72 -17.01
N THR A 108 -21.17 -6.15 -15.80
CA THR A 108 -20.23 -5.07 -15.47
C THR A 108 -19.58 -5.38 -14.12
N PRO A 109 -18.49 -6.16 -14.08
CA PRO A 109 -17.82 -6.48 -12.84
C PRO A 109 -17.14 -5.24 -12.24
N PRO A 110 -16.94 -5.17 -10.92
CA PRO A 110 -16.04 -4.21 -10.30
C PRO A 110 -14.67 -4.18 -10.97
N LEU A 111 -14.05 -3.00 -10.97
CA LEU A 111 -12.63 -2.86 -11.27
C LEU A 111 -11.86 -2.53 -10.00
N VAL A 112 -10.83 -3.33 -9.72
CA VAL A 112 -9.82 -3.01 -8.71
C VAL A 112 -8.49 -2.73 -9.40
N VAL A 113 -7.94 -1.53 -9.19
CA VAL A 113 -6.56 -1.21 -9.59
C VAL A 113 -5.68 -1.33 -8.36
N TYR A 114 -4.96 -2.45 -8.28
CA TYR A 114 -3.95 -2.71 -7.26
C TYR A 114 -2.59 -2.17 -7.68
N ILE A 115 -1.93 -1.42 -6.80
CA ILE A 115 -0.57 -0.91 -6.97
C ILE A 115 0.34 -1.62 -5.96
N HIS A 116 1.35 -2.33 -6.47
CA HIS A 116 2.25 -3.10 -5.61
C HIS A 116 3.17 -2.22 -4.76
N GLY A 117 3.57 -2.74 -3.60
CA GLY A 117 4.62 -2.15 -2.78
C GLY A 117 6.03 -2.41 -3.32
N GLY A 118 7.02 -2.33 -2.42
CA GLY A 118 8.42 -2.58 -2.77
C GLY A 118 9.24 -1.31 -2.98
N GLY A 119 9.01 -0.28 -2.15
CA GLY A 119 9.85 0.91 -2.08
C GLY A 119 10.06 1.59 -3.44
N TRP A 120 9.03 1.61 -4.29
CA TRP A 120 9.04 2.12 -5.67
C TRP A 120 10.06 1.47 -6.62
N THR A 121 10.79 0.45 -6.18
CA THR A 121 12.03 0.04 -6.82
C THR A 121 12.11 -1.46 -7.10
N ILE A 122 11.49 -2.35 -6.33
CA ILE A 122 11.88 -3.79 -6.38
C ILE A 122 10.86 -4.76 -6.98
N ARG A 123 9.63 -4.33 -7.27
CA ARG A 123 8.56 -5.23 -7.76
C ARG A 123 8.06 -4.88 -9.16
N SER A 124 7.39 -5.85 -9.76
CA SER A 124 6.70 -5.81 -11.06
C SER A 124 5.23 -6.24 -10.88
N PRO A 125 4.33 -5.98 -11.86
CA PRO A 125 2.91 -6.30 -11.73
C PRO A 125 2.61 -7.76 -11.33
N GLU A 126 3.35 -8.71 -11.87
CA GLU A 126 3.22 -10.15 -11.62
C GLU A 126 3.60 -10.55 -10.19
N ASP A 127 4.39 -9.75 -9.48
CA ASP A 127 4.72 -10.06 -8.10
C ASP A 127 3.47 -9.92 -7.20
N ALA A 128 2.48 -9.10 -7.58
CA ALA A 128 1.26 -8.88 -6.81
C ALA A 128 0.20 -9.99 -6.99
N GLU A 129 0.52 -11.06 -7.71
CA GLU A 129 -0.43 -12.09 -8.13
C GLU A 129 -1.25 -12.69 -6.99
N ARG A 130 -0.64 -12.98 -5.83
CA ARG A 130 -1.35 -13.59 -4.71
C ARG A 130 -2.49 -12.67 -4.27
N SER A 131 -2.17 -11.40 -4.02
CA SER A 131 -3.16 -10.40 -3.64
C SER A 131 -4.21 -10.19 -4.73
N CYS A 132 -3.82 -10.14 -6.00
CA CYS A 132 -4.77 -9.95 -7.10
C CYS A 132 -5.70 -11.17 -7.30
N ARG A 133 -5.18 -12.39 -7.18
CA ARG A 133 -5.98 -13.63 -7.23
C ARG A 133 -6.93 -13.71 -6.05
N ASP A 134 -6.44 -13.44 -4.83
CA ASP A 134 -7.26 -13.40 -3.62
C ASP A 134 -8.38 -12.36 -3.73
N ILE A 135 -8.09 -11.18 -4.30
CA ILE A 135 -9.10 -10.16 -4.60
C ILE A 135 -10.14 -10.74 -5.56
N VAL A 136 -9.75 -11.29 -6.71
CA VAL A 136 -10.73 -11.84 -7.67
C VAL A 136 -11.64 -12.90 -7.03
N GLN A 137 -11.10 -13.76 -6.17
CA GLN A 137 -11.84 -14.85 -5.53
C GLN A 137 -12.75 -14.40 -4.39
N ASN A 138 -12.35 -13.37 -3.63
CA ASN A 138 -13.01 -13.01 -2.36
C ASN A 138 -13.71 -11.64 -2.39
N LEU A 139 -13.56 -10.86 -3.46
CA LEU A 139 -14.06 -9.47 -3.51
C LEU A 139 -15.56 -9.38 -3.22
N GLU A 140 -16.38 -10.26 -3.79
CA GLU A 140 -17.83 -10.25 -3.59
C GLU A 140 -18.28 -10.76 -2.21
N SER A 141 -17.53 -11.71 -1.63
CA SER A 141 -17.86 -12.29 -0.33
C SER A 141 -17.40 -11.42 0.85
N GLU A 142 -16.29 -10.68 0.68
CA GLU A 142 -15.68 -9.89 1.76
C GLU A 142 -16.07 -8.42 1.75
N LEU A 143 -16.18 -7.78 0.58
CA LEU A 143 -16.59 -6.38 0.52
C LEU A 143 -18.12 -6.27 0.49
N LYS A 144 -18.70 -5.80 1.60
CA LYS A 144 -20.11 -5.37 1.68
C LYS A 144 -20.38 -4.06 0.90
N VAL A 145 -19.72 -3.88 -0.24
CA VAL A 145 -19.85 -2.72 -1.11
C VAL A 145 -20.58 -3.18 -2.36
N SER A 146 -21.64 -2.46 -2.76
CA SER A 146 -22.27 -2.72 -4.06
C SER A 146 -21.32 -2.24 -5.14
N LEU A 147 -20.60 -3.19 -5.72
CA LEU A 147 -19.63 -2.98 -6.77
C LEU A 147 -20.24 -2.85 -8.17
N SER A 148 -21.57 -2.86 -8.25
CA SER A 148 -22.34 -2.88 -9.50
C SER A 148 -21.97 -1.75 -10.49
N LYS A 149 -21.22 -0.72 -10.07
CA LYS A 149 -20.67 0.37 -10.91
C LYS A 149 -19.32 0.94 -10.43
N GLY A 150 -18.54 0.21 -9.61
CA GLY A 150 -17.43 0.80 -8.85
C GLY A 150 -16.03 0.54 -9.41
N PHE A 151 -15.19 1.59 -9.41
CA PHE A 151 -13.74 1.51 -9.66
C PHE A 151 -12.99 1.82 -8.34
N ILE A 152 -12.42 0.81 -7.70
CA ILE A 152 -11.62 0.96 -6.47
C ILE A 152 -10.14 0.95 -6.84
N THR A 153 -9.34 1.74 -6.12
CA THR A 153 -7.87 1.66 -6.19
C THR A 153 -7.30 1.32 -4.82
N GLY A 154 -6.12 0.73 -4.78
CA GLY A 154 -5.45 0.50 -3.51
C GLY A 154 -4.09 -0.10 -3.71
N GLY A 155 -3.37 -0.28 -2.61
CA GLY A 155 -2.01 -0.80 -2.69
C GLY A 155 -1.35 -0.99 -1.34
N SER A 156 -0.15 -1.55 -1.38
CA SER A 156 0.67 -1.80 -0.19
C SER A 156 1.93 -0.93 -0.17
N SER A 157 2.35 -0.45 1.00
CA SER A 157 3.62 0.28 1.17
C SER A 157 3.74 1.46 0.18
N ALA A 158 4.77 1.47 -0.67
CA ALA A 158 4.94 2.43 -1.77
C ALA A 158 3.75 2.47 -2.75
N GLY A 159 3.09 1.34 -3.00
CA GLY A 159 1.86 1.29 -3.81
C GLY A 159 0.65 1.89 -3.09
N GLY A 160 0.58 1.76 -1.76
CA GLY A 160 -0.40 2.47 -0.94
C GLY A 160 -0.20 3.99 -0.98
N ASN A 161 1.06 4.44 -0.94
CA ASN A 161 1.40 5.86 -1.19
C ASN A 161 0.86 6.34 -2.54
N MET A 162 1.13 5.60 -3.62
CA MET A 162 0.65 5.93 -4.96
C MET A 162 -0.88 5.91 -5.05
N ALA A 163 -1.56 4.97 -4.38
CA ALA A 163 -3.02 4.91 -4.33
C ALA A 163 -3.63 6.11 -3.57
N ALA A 164 -2.97 6.57 -2.50
CA ALA A 164 -3.36 7.79 -1.79
C ALA A 164 -3.21 9.03 -2.70
N ILE A 165 -2.09 9.14 -3.43
CA ILE A 165 -1.89 10.21 -4.43
C ILE A 165 -2.95 10.18 -5.52
N ALA A 166 -3.21 9.00 -6.10
CA ALA A 166 -4.22 8.81 -7.13
C ALA A 166 -5.62 9.21 -6.64
N SER A 167 -5.94 8.92 -5.38
CA SER A 167 -7.22 9.30 -4.76
C SER A 167 -7.38 10.82 -4.65
N HIS A 168 -6.32 11.54 -4.28
CA HIS A 168 -6.34 13.00 -4.24
C HIS A 168 -6.45 13.61 -5.64
N LEU A 169 -5.66 13.11 -6.61
CA LEU A 169 -5.73 13.56 -8.00
C LEU A 169 -7.12 13.31 -8.58
N ALA A 170 -7.71 12.14 -8.35
CA ALA A 170 -9.05 11.82 -8.84
C ALA A 170 -10.12 12.75 -8.28
N ARG A 171 -10.02 13.14 -6.99
CA ARG A 171 -10.90 14.13 -6.36
C ARG A 171 -10.71 15.52 -7.00
N ASP A 172 -9.48 15.99 -7.05
CA ASP A 172 -9.16 17.36 -7.49
C ASP A 172 -9.42 17.56 -8.99
N GLU A 173 -9.12 16.54 -9.81
CA GLU A 173 -9.39 16.52 -11.25
C GLU A 173 -10.84 16.14 -11.60
N LYS A 174 -11.69 15.83 -10.60
CA LYS A 174 -13.10 15.41 -10.77
C LYS A 174 -13.27 14.22 -11.73
N LEU A 175 -12.44 13.19 -11.54
CA LEU A 175 -12.47 11.97 -12.33
C LEU A 175 -13.88 11.38 -12.39
N THR A 176 -14.30 10.95 -13.58
CA THR A 176 -15.63 10.35 -13.81
C THR A 176 -15.48 8.98 -14.50
N PRO A 177 -16.05 7.89 -13.94
CA PRO A 177 -16.72 7.84 -12.62
C PRO A 177 -15.72 8.11 -11.48
N ALA A 178 -16.23 8.67 -10.38
CA ALA A 178 -15.41 8.92 -9.20
C ALA A 178 -14.96 7.60 -8.56
N ILE A 179 -13.82 7.62 -7.88
CA ILE A 179 -13.33 6.50 -7.07
C ILE A 179 -14.20 6.43 -5.80
N PRO A 180 -15.02 5.39 -5.60
CA PRO A 180 -15.91 5.30 -4.45
C PRO A 180 -15.20 4.82 -3.19
N GLY A 181 -14.04 4.16 -3.33
CA GLY A 181 -13.24 3.71 -2.19
C GLY A 181 -11.78 3.43 -2.53
N VAL A 182 -10.96 3.43 -1.49
CA VAL A 182 -9.53 3.15 -1.54
C VAL A 182 -9.12 2.26 -0.36
N PHE A 183 -8.24 1.27 -0.58
CA PHE A 183 -7.61 0.51 0.51
C PHE A 183 -6.11 0.79 0.55
N LEU A 184 -5.58 1.06 1.73
CA LEU A 184 -4.18 1.46 1.93
C LEU A 184 -3.52 0.52 2.94
N LEU A 185 -2.65 -0.37 2.49
CA LEU A 185 -2.00 -1.37 3.33
C LEU A 185 -0.59 -0.90 3.73
N ALA A 186 -0.41 -0.54 5.00
CA ALA A 186 0.85 0.00 5.54
C ALA A 186 1.51 1.07 4.63
N PRO A 187 0.78 2.10 4.19
CA PRO A 187 1.27 3.05 3.19
C PRO A 187 2.38 3.96 3.73
N MET A 188 3.32 4.33 2.86
CA MET A 188 4.29 5.38 3.16
C MET A 188 3.65 6.76 2.95
N ILE A 189 3.05 7.36 3.97
CA ILE A 189 2.27 8.62 3.82
C ILE A 189 3.03 9.86 4.26
N LEU A 190 3.75 9.74 5.38
CA LEU A 190 4.52 10.81 6.00
C LEU A 190 5.90 10.25 6.35
N PRO A 191 6.97 10.66 5.65
CA PRO A 191 8.33 10.28 6.01
C PRO A 191 8.82 11.11 7.21
N PRO A 192 9.79 10.59 8.00
CA PRO A 192 10.25 11.26 9.23
C PRO A 192 10.86 12.65 8.97
N GLU A 193 11.42 12.89 7.79
CA GLU A 193 11.93 14.19 7.35
C GLU A 193 10.85 15.27 7.23
N LYS A 194 9.57 14.87 7.26
CA LYS A 194 8.39 15.75 7.23
C LYS A 194 7.54 15.68 8.50
N GLU A 195 8.09 15.21 9.61
CA GLU A 195 7.39 15.22 10.90
C GLU A 195 6.89 16.63 11.31
N ASP A 196 7.54 17.70 10.83
CA ASP A 196 7.12 19.09 11.02
C ASP A 196 5.73 19.41 10.45
N ALA A 197 5.27 18.63 9.45
CA ALA A 197 3.92 18.75 8.90
C ALA A 197 2.84 18.19 9.84
N LEU A 198 3.21 17.34 10.80
CA LEU A 198 2.28 16.66 11.69
C LEU A 198 1.72 17.64 12.75
N PRO A 199 0.39 17.80 12.88
CA PRO A 199 -0.18 18.62 13.92
C PRO A 199 0.23 18.14 15.33
N GLU A 200 0.48 19.07 16.25
CA GLU A 200 0.99 18.79 17.59
C GLU A 200 0.23 17.66 18.31
N LYS A 201 -1.11 17.69 18.23
CA LYS A 201 -2.00 16.67 18.84
C LYS A 201 -1.77 15.23 18.34
N TYR A 202 -1.09 15.05 17.22
CA TYR A 202 -0.82 13.74 16.62
C TYR A 202 0.64 13.29 16.75
N LYS A 203 1.55 14.12 17.27
CA LYS A 203 2.97 13.75 17.40
C LYS A 203 3.18 12.49 18.24
N ASP A 204 2.43 12.35 19.34
CA ASP A 204 2.43 11.16 20.19
C ASP A 204 1.82 9.89 19.54
N HIS A 205 1.35 10.00 18.29
CA HIS A 205 0.86 8.87 17.49
C HIS A 205 1.86 8.45 16.41
N TYR A 206 2.90 9.26 16.12
CA TYR A 206 3.89 8.99 15.08
C TYR A 206 5.06 8.15 15.61
N LEU A 207 4.72 6.97 16.15
CA LEU A 207 5.66 6.10 16.86
C LEU A 207 6.39 5.13 15.92
N SER A 208 5.76 4.73 14.81
CA SER A 208 6.30 3.74 13.86
C SER A 208 7.62 4.12 13.19
N ARG A 209 8.03 5.39 13.28
CA ARG A 209 9.31 5.91 12.75
C ARG A 209 10.28 6.38 13.82
N THR A 210 9.84 6.51 15.06
CA THR A 210 10.60 7.17 16.12
C THR A 210 11.00 6.19 17.21
N GLN A 211 10.16 5.20 17.52
CA GLN A 211 10.38 4.18 18.53
C GLN A 211 11.46 3.17 18.09
N THR A 212 12.29 2.73 19.05
CA THR A 212 13.45 1.85 18.80
C THR A 212 13.03 0.50 18.24
N GLU A 213 12.00 -0.11 18.83
CA GLU A 213 11.48 -1.42 18.42
C GLU A 213 11.03 -1.44 16.95
N CYS A 214 10.51 -0.32 16.44
CA CYS A 214 10.16 -0.18 15.02
C CYS A 214 11.37 0.07 14.10
N LYS A 215 12.47 0.63 14.63
CA LYS A 215 13.70 0.90 13.86
C LYS A 215 14.56 -0.35 13.67
N GLU A 216 14.41 -1.31 14.58
CA GLU A 216 15.10 -2.61 14.58
C GLU A 216 14.31 -3.68 13.79
N ASP A 217 13.48 -3.29 12.82
CA ASP A 217 12.72 -4.22 11.98
C ASP A 217 13.64 -5.16 11.18
N HIS A 218 13.42 -6.46 11.33
CA HIS A 218 14.23 -7.51 10.71
C HIS A 218 13.97 -7.71 9.21
N ILE A 219 12.88 -7.15 8.68
CA ILE A 219 12.46 -7.24 7.27
C ILE A 219 12.87 -5.96 6.54
N LEU A 220 12.40 -4.80 7.03
CA LEU A 220 12.71 -3.48 6.48
C LEU A 220 13.72 -2.77 7.39
N THR A 221 14.97 -3.22 7.31
CA THR A 221 16.06 -2.58 8.07
C THR A 221 16.23 -1.11 7.66
N THR A 222 16.76 -0.28 8.57
CA THR A 222 17.07 1.14 8.30
C THR A 222 17.95 1.31 7.05
N ALA A 223 18.88 0.38 6.78
CA ALA A 223 19.72 0.42 5.59
C ALA A 223 18.93 0.18 4.29
N LEU A 224 17.99 -0.78 4.29
CA LEU A 224 17.13 -1.05 3.15
C LEU A 224 16.12 0.08 2.91
N ASP A 225 15.51 0.60 3.97
CA ASP A 225 14.60 1.75 3.89
C ASP A 225 15.30 2.95 3.23
N LYS A 226 16.53 3.26 3.68
CA LYS A 226 17.35 4.30 3.07
C LYS A 226 17.62 4.03 1.59
N ILE A 227 18.01 2.81 1.23
CA ILE A 227 18.27 2.44 -0.17
C ILE A 227 17.02 2.63 -1.03
N PHE A 228 15.84 2.22 -0.57
CA PHE A 228 14.59 2.42 -1.30
C PHE A 228 14.25 3.89 -1.47
N HIS A 229 14.33 4.69 -0.41
CA HIS A 229 14.05 6.11 -0.45
C HIS A 229 15.01 6.88 -1.38
N ASP A 230 16.31 6.66 -1.24
CA ASP A 230 17.33 7.28 -2.10
C ASP A 230 17.14 6.87 -3.57
N SER A 231 16.88 5.59 -3.82
CA SER A 231 16.74 5.05 -5.18
C SER A 231 15.44 5.49 -5.85
N ALA A 232 14.37 5.71 -5.08
CA ALA A 232 13.12 6.28 -5.58
C ALA A 232 13.31 7.74 -6.03
N ALA A 233 14.32 8.44 -5.48
CA ALA A 233 14.64 9.84 -5.78
C ALA A 233 13.40 10.75 -5.69
N GLY A 234 12.56 10.50 -4.68
CA GLY A 234 11.33 11.24 -4.47
C GLY A 234 11.57 12.60 -3.83
N GLU A 235 10.89 13.63 -4.36
CA GLU A 235 10.96 14.99 -3.82
C GLU A 235 10.14 15.10 -2.52
N ILE A 236 10.81 15.20 -1.37
CA ILE A 236 10.17 15.25 -0.03
C ILE A 236 9.26 16.49 0.15
N SER A 237 9.45 17.53 -0.66
CA SER A 237 8.59 18.71 -0.69
C SER A 237 7.35 18.55 -1.58
N SER A 238 7.28 17.49 -2.38
CA SER A 238 6.21 17.26 -3.35
C SER A 238 5.07 16.44 -2.75
N PRO A 239 3.81 16.86 -2.90
CA PRO A 239 2.66 16.04 -2.51
C PRO A 239 2.53 14.77 -3.36
N LEU A 240 3.19 14.71 -4.53
CA LEU A 240 3.29 13.51 -5.37
C LEU A 240 4.32 12.49 -4.86
N PHE A 241 4.93 12.74 -3.70
CA PHE A 241 5.76 11.78 -2.98
C PHE A 241 5.34 11.71 -1.51
N VAL A 242 4.99 12.84 -0.89
CA VAL A 242 4.49 12.94 0.48
C VAL A 242 3.00 13.34 0.45
N PRO A 243 2.06 12.40 0.26
CA PRO A 243 0.64 12.75 0.12
C PRO A 243 0.06 13.42 1.37
N PHE A 244 0.70 13.30 2.55
CA PHE A 244 0.27 13.99 3.76
C PHE A 244 0.21 15.53 3.62
N ILE A 245 1.09 16.13 2.82
CA ILE A 245 1.15 17.59 2.63
C ILE A 245 0.30 18.08 1.45
N TRP A 246 -0.77 17.36 1.10
CA TRP A 246 -1.59 17.66 -0.07
C TRP A 246 -2.18 19.09 0.00
N PRO A 247 -1.98 19.97 -1.01
CA PRO A 247 -2.31 21.39 -0.91
C PRO A 247 -3.79 21.71 -0.68
N THR A 248 -4.68 20.90 -1.24
CA THR A 248 -6.14 21.03 -1.11
C THR A 248 -6.68 20.29 0.11
N GLY A 249 -5.81 19.74 0.95
CA GLY A 249 -6.17 19.00 2.16
C GLY A 249 -6.78 17.63 1.90
N HIS A 250 -7.31 17.01 2.97
CA HIS A 250 -7.71 15.60 3.04
C HIS A 250 -9.23 15.36 3.08
N HIS A 251 -10.02 16.41 2.87
CA HIS A 251 -11.48 16.32 2.91
C HIS A 251 -12.04 15.72 1.61
N ASN A 252 -13.21 15.07 1.68
CA ASN A 252 -13.93 14.52 0.53
C ASN A 252 -13.10 13.56 -0.35
N LEU A 253 -12.16 12.83 0.25
CA LEU A 253 -11.45 11.74 -0.41
C LEU A 253 -12.37 10.50 -0.56
N PRO A 254 -12.05 9.58 -1.50
CA PRO A 254 -12.67 8.26 -1.53
C PRO A 254 -12.65 7.59 -0.15
N ARG A 255 -13.70 6.83 0.16
CA ARG A 255 -13.81 6.16 1.45
C ARG A 255 -12.67 5.15 1.64
N LEU A 256 -12.02 5.16 2.80
CA LEU A 256 -11.12 4.06 3.18
C LEU A 256 -11.94 2.78 3.39
N LEU A 257 -11.56 1.70 2.71
CA LEU A 257 -12.22 0.38 2.76
C LEU A 257 -11.60 -0.52 3.81
#